data_AF-A0A350MM73-F1
#
_entry.id   AF-A0A350MM73-F1
#
_cell.length_a   1.000
_cell.length_b   1.000
_cell.length_c   1.000
_cell.angle_alpha   90.00
_cell.angle_beta   90.00
_cell.angle_gamma   90.00
#
_symmetry.space_group_name_H-M   'P 1'
#
loop_
_entity.id
_entity.type
_entity.pdbx_description
1 polymer ?
#
loop_
_entity_poly.entity_id
_entity_poly.type
_entity_poly.pdbx_seq_one_letter_code
_entity_poly.pdbx_strand_id
1 'polypeptide(L)'
;YTNYNASLTGDISLEPDEKSPTADGEVMRSGYGVNINVSTYPTTNAPSSHVTNAQNVITYFPEFHYDTYWRLLDTRGYGEFAFKENKYSTFNSRVHFTPLWFPDGRYSVYSEIIDMWTPDGMLRINLNDDVTIDGDLYMDWHIGPKRSE
;
A
#
# COMPACT_ATOMS: atom_id res chain seq x y z
N TYR A 1 6.24 -35.18 22.27
CA TYR A 1 5.31 -34.70 21.24
C TYR A 1 5.64 -33.25 20.99
N THR A 2 5.90 -32.86 19.75
CA THR A 2 6.09 -31.44 19.41
C THR A 2 4.74 -30.90 18.99
N ASN A 3 4.22 -29.89 19.67
CA ASN A 3 2.96 -29.27 19.27
C ASN A 3 3.14 -28.56 17.93
N TYR A 4 2.15 -28.66 17.05
CA TYR A 4 2.12 -27.94 15.79
C TYR A 4 2.10 -26.42 16.04
N ASN A 5 2.86 -25.66 15.26
CA ASN A 5 2.86 -24.20 15.31
C ASN A 5 3.06 -23.60 13.90
N ALA A 6 2.30 -22.57 13.59
CA ALA A 6 2.54 -21.65 12.49
C ALA A 6 2.13 -20.23 12.87
N SER A 7 2.84 -19.24 12.34
CA SER A 7 2.56 -17.82 12.54
C SER A 7 2.78 -17.04 11.26
N LEU A 8 2.15 -15.87 11.18
CA LEU A 8 2.32 -14.91 10.10
C LEU A 8 2.67 -13.54 10.70
N THR A 9 3.76 -12.95 10.25
CA THR A 9 4.06 -11.52 10.47
C THR A 9 4.31 -10.84 9.13
N GLY A 10 4.42 -9.52 9.12
CA GLY A 10 4.68 -8.77 7.90
C GLY A 10 4.98 -7.31 8.19
N ASP A 11 5.53 -6.64 7.19
CA ASP A 11 5.81 -5.21 7.18
C ASP A 11 5.11 -4.54 5.99
N ILE A 12 4.84 -3.25 6.12
CA ILE A 12 4.26 -2.41 5.09
C ILE A 12 5.08 -1.11 5.02
N SER A 13 5.31 -0.62 3.80
CA SER A 13 5.80 0.73 3.53
C SER A 13 4.86 1.38 2.51
N LEU A 14 4.42 2.60 2.81
CA LEU A 14 3.69 3.50 1.93
C LEU A 14 4.55 4.75 1.68
N GLU A 15 4.91 4.98 0.43
CA GLU A 15 5.81 6.07 0.06
C GLU A 15 5.19 6.92 -1.05
N PRO A 16 5.45 8.24 -1.09
CA PRO A 16 5.11 9.06 -2.25
C PRO A 16 5.73 8.50 -3.53
N ASP A 17 4.96 8.51 -4.62
CA ASP A 17 5.45 8.02 -5.92
C ASP A 17 6.58 8.90 -6.43
N GLU A 18 7.57 8.30 -7.09
CA GLU A 18 8.74 9.00 -7.66
C GLU A 18 8.38 10.14 -8.63
N LYS A 19 7.15 10.18 -9.15
CA LYS A 19 6.63 11.27 -9.98
C LYS A 19 6.02 12.42 -9.19
N SER A 20 6.11 12.41 -7.86
CA SER A 20 5.72 13.49 -6.96
C SER A 20 6.92 14.42 -6.77
N PRO A 21 7.04 15.52 -7.55
CA PRO A 21 8.29 16.28 -7.67
C PRO A 21 8.70 17.04 -6.41
N THR A 22 7.75 17.28 -5.51
CA THR A 22 7.91 18.07 -4.28
C THR A 22 7.77 17.25 -3.01
N ALA A 23 7.70 15.92 -3.14
CA ALA A 23 7.69 15.05 -1.97
C ALA A 23 9.02 15.15 -1.21
N ASP A 24 8.94 15.19 0.11
CA ASP A 24 10.08 15.20 1.02
C ASP A 24 9.87 14.15 2.11
N GLY A 25 10.57 13.02 2.00
CA GLY A 25 10.30 11.82 2.81
C GLY A 25 8.87 11.31 2.58
N GLU A 26 8.11 11.19 3.67
CA GLU A 26 6.70 10.78 3.65
C GLU A 26 5.73 11.96 3.46
N VAL A 27 6.24 13.19 3.34
CA VAL A 27 5.41 14.37 3.09
C VAL A 27 5.20 14.54 1.59
N MET A 28 3.95 14.66 1.15
CA MET A 28 3.59 14.88 -0.25
C MET A 28 2.36 15.78 -0.36
N ARG A 29 2.01 16.18 -1.59
CA ARG A 29 0.77 16.92 -1.84
C ARG A 29 -0.35 16.00 -2.31
N SER A 30 -1.59 16.37 -2.02
CA SER A 30 -2.76 15.66 -2.53
C SER A 30 -2.85 15.76 -4.06
N GLY A 31 -3.41 14.73 -4.71
CA GLY A 31 -3.47 14.60 -6.17
C GLY A 31 -2.29 13.85 -6.79
N TYR A 32 -1.18 13.66 -6.06
CA TYR A 32 -0.08 12.80 -6.49
C TYR A 32 -0.27 11.34 -6.08
N GLY A 33 0.64 10.50 -6.56
CA GLY A 33 0.61 9.06 -6.36
C GLY A 33 1.32 8.60 -5.09
N VAL A 34 0.92 7.44 -4.58
CA VAL A 34 1.66 6.65 -3.58
C VAL A 34 1.96 5.25 -4.15
N ASN A 35 3.11 4.70 -3.77
CA ASN A 35 3.44 3.30 -3.96
C ASN A 35 3.36 2.56 -2.62
N ILE A 36 3.19 1.25 -2.68
CA ILE A 36 3.14 0.39 -1.51
C ILE A 36 4.07 -0.80 -1.70
N ASN A 37 4.79 -1.18 -0.64
CA ASN A 37 5.48 -2.45 -0.53
C ASN A 37 4.98 -3.19 0.71
N VAL A 38 4.60 -4.45 0.57
CA VAL A 38 4.17 -5.30 1.69
C VAL A 38 4.98 -6.59 1.66
N SER A 39 5.65 -6.89 2.76
CA SER A 39 6.49 -8.07 2.95
C SER A 39 5.85 -8.99 3.98
N THR A 40 5.93 -10.30 3.76
CA THR A 40 5.28 -11.31 4.63
C THR A 40 6.29 -12.36 5.10
N TYR A 41 6.19 -12.73 6.37
CA TYR A 41 7.13 -13.63 7.03
C TYR A 41 6.38 -14.77 7.75
N PRO A 42 5.98 -15.80 7.00
CA PRO A 42 5.40 -17.00 7.59
C PRO A 42 6.46 -17.81 8.33
N THR A 43 6.13 -18.34 9.50
CA THR A 43 6.97 -19.31 10.22
C THR A 43 6.15 -20.55 10.57
N THR A 44 6.77 -21.74 10.53
CA THR A 44 6.13 -22.98 10.96
C THR A 44 7.16 -24.04 11.35
N ASN A 45 6.75 -24.99 12.21
CA ASN A 45 7.53 -26.19 12.51
C ASN A 45 7.06 -27.44 11.71
N ALA A 46 6.09 -27.31 10.81
CA ALA A 46 5.68 -28.37 9.89
C ALA A 46 6.52 -28.39 8.61
N PRO A 47 6.52 -29.50 7.84
CA PRO A 47 7.07 -29.53 6.50
C PRO A 47 6.50 -28.40 5.63
N SER A 48 7.33 -27.75 4.81
CA SER A 48 6.90 -26.64 3.95
C SER A 48 5.81 -27.01 2.96
N SER A 49 5.68 -28.29 2.60
CA SER A 49 4.60 -28.82 1.76
C SER A 49 3.22 -28.80 2.43
N HIS A 50 3.14 -28.54 3.74
CA HIS A 50 1.89 -28.51 4.49
C HIS A 50 1.32 -27.09 4.66
N VAL A 51 2.09 -26.07 4.30
CA VAL A 51 1.71 -24.67 4.44
C VAL A 51 1.87 -23.91 3.14
N THR A 52 1.15 -22.81 2.96
CA THR A 52 1.43 -21.82 1.92
C THR A 52 2.09 -20.59 2.55
N ASN A 53 2.70 -19.73 1.71
CA ASN A 53 2.90 -18.34 2.10
C ASN A 53 1.57 -17.58 2.04
N ALA A 54 1.55 -16.33 2.47
CA ALA A 54 0.46 -15.42 2.13
C ALA A 54 0.30 -15.35 0.60
N GLN A 55 -0.94 -15.37 0.11
CA GLN A 55 -1.22 -15.40 -1.33
C GLN A 55 -1.86 -14.12 -1.84
N ASN A 56 -2.56 -13.38 -0.99
CA ASN A 56 -3.22 -12.15 -1.37
C ASN A 56 -3.02 -11.07 -0.32
N VAL A 57 -2.96 -9.82 -0.78
CA VAL A 57 -3.00 -8.62 0.05
C VAL A 57 -4.02 -7.65 -0.52
N ILE A 58 -4.91 -7.15 0.32
CA ILE A 58 -5.96 -6.20 -0.05
C ILE A 58 -5.71 -4.89 0.69
N THR A 59 -5.64 -3.76 -0.01
CA THR A 59 -5.43 -2.45 0.61
C THR A 59 -6.66 -1.55 0.45
N TYR A 60 -7.07 -0.93 1.55
CA TYR A 60 -8.17 0.00 1.69
C TYR A 60 -7.65 1.42 1.91
N PHE A 61 -8.44 2.40 1.49
CA PHE A 61 -8.01 3.80 1.42
C PHE A 61 -8.96 4.76 2.15
N PRO A 62 -8.42 5.84 2.75
CA PRO A 62 -9.18 6.74 3.60
C PRO A 62 -10.24 7.56 2.86
N GLU A 63 -10.02 7.91 1.58
CA GLU A 63 -10.96 8.68 0.77
C GLU A 63 -12.28 7.94 0.51
N PHE A 64 -12.29 6.62 0.70
CA PHE A 64 -13.46 5.76 0.60
C PHE A 64 -13.96 5.29 1.98
N HIS A 65 -13.49 5.94 3.06
CA HIS A 65 -13.78 5.55 4.45
C HIS A 65 -13.47 4.08 4.73
N TYR A 66 -12.52 3.50 4.01
CA TYR A 66 -12.15 2.08 4.08
C TYR A 66 -13.30 1.09 3.79
N ASP A 67 -14.36 1.52 3.10
CA ASP A 67 -15.57 0.71 2.91
C ASP A 67 -15.82 0.34 1.44
N THR A 68 -15.90 1.34 0.56
CA THR A 68 -16.47 1.13 -0.78
C THR A 68 -15.46 0.77 -1.86
N TYR A 69 -14.16 0.85 -1.56
CA TYR A 69 -13.11 0.57 -2.53
C TYR A 69 -11.84 0.04 -1.86
N TRP A 70 -11.26 -0.96 -2.51
CA TRP A 70 -9.99 -1.55 -2.14
C TRP A 70 -9.23 -1.96 -3.40
N ARG A 71 -7.93 -2.17 -3.27
CA ARG A 71 -7.09 -2.73 -4.33
C ARG A 71 -6.49 -4.04 -3.90
N LEU A 72 -6.65 -5.06 -4.74
CA LEU A 72 -5.89 -6.30 -4.64
C LEU A 72 -4.49 -6.05 -5.18
N LEU A 73 -3.48 -6.33 -4.36
CA LEU A 73 -2.08 -6.19 -4.72
C LEU A 73 -1.65 -7.33 -5.64
N ASP A 74 -0.54 -7.09 -6.31
CA ASP A 74 0.14 -8.06 -7.15
C ASP A 74 1.35 -8.62 -6.40
N THR A 75 1.64 -9.90 -6.58
CA THR A 75 2.85 -10.48 -6.02
C THR A 75 4.08 -10.07 -6.84
N ARG A 76 5.14 -9.63 -6.16
CA ARG A 76 6.43 -9.30 -6.77
C ARG A 76 7.46 -10.42 -6.67
N GLY A 77 7.15 -11.45 -5.90
CA GLY A 77 8.08 -12.48 -5.50
C GLY A 77 7.66 -13.05 -4.15
N TYR A 78 8.38 -14.07 -3.69
CA TYR A 78 8.09 -14.84 -2.49
C TYR A 78 7.73 -13.96 -1.27
N GLY A 79 6.43 -13.80 -0.99
CA GLY A 79 5.93 -13.01 0.15
C GLY A 79 5.96 -11.49 0.00
N GLU A 80 6.31 -10.97 -1.17
CA GLU A 80 6.38 -9.53 -1.48
C GLU A 80 5.20 -9.10 -2.36
N PHE A 81 4.58 -7.97 -2.04
CA PHE A 81 3.39 -7.46 -2.72
C PHE A 81 3.49 -5.96 -2.95
N ALA A 82 2.97 -5.51 -4.09
CA ALA A 82 2.85 -4.11 -4.44
C ALA A 82 1.53 -3.87 -5.17
N PHE A 83 1.15 -2.62 -5.41
CA PHE A 83 -0.02 -2.36 -6.26
C PHE A 83 0.10 -3.06 -7.62
N LYS A 84 -1.04 -3.48 -8.17
CA LYS A 84 -1.15 -3.81 -9.60
C LYS A 84 -0.85 -2.57 -10.43
N GLU A 85 -0.35 -2.77 -11.64
CA GLU A 85 -0.13 -1.69 -12.60
C GLU A 85 -1.42 -0.91 -12.80
N ASN A 86 -1.31 0.42 -12.68
CA ASN A 86 -2.45 1.29 -12.80
C ASN A 86 -2.62 1.69 -14.26
N LYS A 87 -3.66 1.15 -14.91
CA LYS A 87 -4.01 1.48 -16.30
C LYS A 87 -4.31 2.97 -16.55
N TYR A 88 -4.57 3.74 -15.49
CA TYR A 88 -4.78 5.18 -15.57
C TYR A 88 -3.49 5.98 -15.33
N SER A 89 -2.38 5.32 -15.00
CA SER A 89 -1.06 5.96 -14.96
C SER A 89 -0.51 6.11 -16.37
N THR A 90 -0.03 7.31 -16.69
CA THR A 90 0.67 7.61 -17.96
C THR A 90 1.86 6.68 -18.21
N PHE A 91 2.51 6.21 -17.14
CA PHE A 91 3.71 5.35 -17.21
C PHE A 91 3.43 3.88 -16.87
N ASN A 92 2.15 3.50 -16.76
CA ASN A 92 1.73 2.19 -16.28
C ASN A 92 2.34 1.82 -14.92
N SER A 93 2.63 2.84 -14.09
CA SER A 93 3.23 2.69 -12.76
C SER A 93 2.29 1.95 -11.81
N ARG A 94 2.87 1.31 -10.79
CA ARG A 94 2.14 0.64 -9.71
C ARG A 94 1.81 1.62 -8.61
N VAL A 95 0.94 2.56 -8.96
CA VAL A 95 0.64 3.75 -8.18
C VAL A 95 -0.84 3.83 -7.84
N HIS A 96 -1.17 4.34 -6.66
CA HIS A 96 -2.50 4.80 -6.30
C HIS A 96 -2.49 6.33 -6.21
N PHE A 97 -3.36 7.02 -6.93
CA PHE A 97 -3.43 8.48 -6.86
C PHE A 97 -4.36 8.90 -5.73
N THR A 98 -3.90 9.80 -4.86
CA THR A 98 -4.75 10.42 -3.84
C THR A 98 -5.70 11.41 -4.51
N PRO A 99 -6.91 11.64 -3.98
CA PRO A 99 -7.79 12.67 -4.51
C PRO A 99 -7.19 14.06 -4.31
N LEU A 100 -7.35 14.93 -5.31
CA LEU A 100 -6.90 16.33 -5.24
C LEU A 100 -7.51 17.11 -4.07
N TRP A 101 -8.70 16.71 -3.62
CA TRP A 101 -9.42 17.36 -2.52
C TRP A 101 -9.12 16.73 -1.16
N PHE A 102 -8.25 15.71 -1.07
CA PHE A 102 -7.95 15.07 0.21
C PHE A 102 -7.31 16.11 1.15
N PRO A 103 -7.79 16.24 2.40
CA PRO A 103 -7.34 17.29 3.30
C PRO A 103 -5.90 17.08 3.75
N ASP A 104 -5.25 18.17 4.16
CA ASP A 104 -3.95 18.11 4.82
C ASP A 104 -4.00 17.26 6.09
N GLY A 105 -2.92 16.53 6.34
CA GLY A 105 -2.76 15.62 7.46
C GLY A 105 -2.49 14.19 7.02
N ARG A 106 -2.82 13.24 7.88
CA ARG A 106 -2.41 11.85 7.72
C ARG A 106 -3.26 11.11 6.69
N TYR A 107 -2.62 10.59 5.65
CA TYR A 107 -3.22 9.68 4.69
C TYR A 107 -2.78 8.25 5.01
N SER A 108 -3.58 7.53 5.80
CA SER A 108 -3.27 6.16 6.23
C SER A 108 -3.97 5.13 5.37
N VAL A 109 -3.23 4.18 4.82
CA VAL A 109 -3.79 2.99 4.16
C VAL A 109 -3.86 1.82 5.14
N TYR A 110 -4.78 0.90 4.88
CA TYR A 110 -4.92 -0.32 5.67
C TYR A 110 -4.84 -1.53 4.75
N SER A 111 -3.95 -2.47 5.05
CA SER A 111 -3.72 -3.67 4.24
C SER A 111 -4.02 -4.94 5.03
N GLU A 112 -4.79 -5.83 4.41
CA GLU A 112 -5.13 -7.16 4.93
C GLU A 112 -4.31 -8.20 4.17
N ILE A 113 -3.42 -8.90 4.86
CA ILE A 113 -2.67 -10.05 4.33
C ILE A 113 -3.48 -11.31 4.64
N ILE A 114 -3.83 -12.06 3.60
CA ILE A 114 -4.71 -13.23 3.70
C ILE A 114 -4.14 -14.45 2.95
N ASP A 115 -4.86 -15.56 3.09
CA ASP A 115 -4.62 -16.81 2.38
C ASP A 115 -3.26 -17.48 2.67
N MET A 116 -2.73 -17.30 3.89
CA MET A 116 -1.68 -18.20 4.40
C MET A 116 -2.34 -19.45 4.97
N TRP A 117 -2.38 -20.53 4.20
CA TRP A 117 -3.03 -21.77 4.58
C TRP A 117 -2.12 -22.68 5.38
N THR A 118 -2.69 -23.23 6.45
CA THR A 118 -2.07 -24.22 7.34
C THR A 118 -3.01 -25.42 7.53
N PRO A 119 -2.54 -26.55 8.07
CA PRO A 119 -3.42 -27.67 8.41
C PRO A 119 -4.55 -27.33 9.38
N ASP A 120 -4.39 -26.26 10.18
CA ASP A 120 -5.36 -25.82 11.20
C ASP A 120 -6.22 -24.63 10.72
N GLY A 121 -6.06 -24.22 9.45
CA GLY A 121 -6.84 -23.15 8.83
C GLY A 121 -6.00 -22.01 8.26
N MET A 122 -6.68 -20.92 7.92
CA MET A 122 -6.06 -19.74 7.30
C MET A 122 -5.58 -18.75 8.35
N LEU A 123 -4.32 -18.34 8.25
CA LEU A 123 -3.78 -17.19 8.96
C LEU A 123 -3.96 -15.92 8.13
N ARG A 124 -4.31 -14.83 8.83
CA ARG A 124 -4.40 -13.47 8.28
C ARG A 124 -3.88 -12.47 9.29
N ILE A 125 -3.33 -11.37 8.81
CA ILE A 125 -2.92 -10.23 9.63
C ILE A 125 -3.30 -8.93 8.94
N ASN A 126 -3.33 -7.85 9.72
CA ASN A 126 -3.63 -6.52 9.23
C ASN A 126 -2.44 -5.60 9.53
N LEU A 127 -2.12 -4.74 8.58
CA LEU A 127 -1.05 -3.75 8.67
C LEU A 127 -1.59 -2.39 8.21
N ASN A 128 -0.92 -1.31 8.63
CA ASN A 128 -1.22 0.03 8.14
C ASN A 128 0.07 0.82 8.04
N ASP A 129 0.08 1.80 7.15
CA ASP A 129 1.13 2.80 7.06
C ASP A 129 0.56 4.11 6.51
N ASP A 130 1.30 5.20 6.62
CA ASP A 130 0.84 6.52 6.21
C ASP A 130 1.88 7.40 5.55
N VAL A 131 1.36 8.33 4.76
CA VAL A 131 2.08 9.52 4.29
C VAL A 131 1.38 10.76 4.85
N THR A 132 2.11 11.87 4.92
CA THR A 132 1.54 13.16 5.33
C THR A 132 1.21 13.99 4.09
N ILE A 133 -0.04 14.41 3.97
CA ILE A 133 -0.48 15.37 2.95
C ILE A 133 -0.28 16.80 3.50
N ASP A 134 0.45 17.62 2.76
CA ASP A 134 0.64 19.05 3.03
C ASP A 134 0.48 19.86 1.73
N GLY A 135 -0.71 20.42 1.54
CA GLY A 135 -1.11 21.13 0.33
C GLY A 135 -1.54 20.21 -0.81
N ASP A 136 -1.74 20.81 -1.98
CA ASP A 136 -2.28 20.14 -3.16
C ASP A 136 -1.41 20.32 -4.42
N LEU A 137 -1.70 19.51 -5.43
CA LEU A 137 -1.00 19.55 -6.73
C LEU A 137 -1.05 20.92 -7.41
N TYR A 138 -2.07 21.76 -7.18
CA TYR A 138 -2.15 23.09 -7.80
C TYR A 138 -1.13 24.07 -7.22
N MET A 139 -0.73 23.89 -5.97
CA MET A 139 0.33 24.69 -5.38
C MET A 139 1.70 24.45 -6.07
N ASP A 140 1.92 23.29 -6.69
CA ASP A 140 3.15 22.99 -7.44
C ASP A 140 3.11 23.52 -8.86
N TRP A 141 1.94 23.37 -9.49
CA TRP A 141 1.76 23.64 -10.92
C TRP A 141 0.94 24.90 -11.15
N HIS A 142 1.13 25.95 -10.35
CA HIS A 142 0.39 27.21 -10.53
C HIS A 142 0.52 27.73 -11.99
N ILE A 143 -0.50 27.51 -12.80
CA ILE A 143 -0.66 28.09 -14.14
C ILE A 143 -1.42 29.40 -13.94
N GLY A 144 -0.69 30.47 -13.62
CA GLY A 144 -1.20 31.83 -13.59
C GLY A 144 -0.36 32.76 -14.46
N PRO A 145 -0.93 33.87 -14.97
CA PRO A 145 -0.14 34.87 -15.67
C PRO A 145 0.98 35.39 -14.76
N LYS A 146 2.20 35.52 -15.31
CA LYS A 146 3.32 36.16 -14.61
C LYS A 146 2.83 37.49 -14.02
N ARG A 147 3.04 37.70 -12.71
CA ARG A 147 2.88 39.04 -12.13
C ARG A 147 3.77 39.99 -12.92
N SER A 148 3.17 41.04 -13.47
CA SER A 148 3.91 42.19 -13.98
C SER A 148 4.66 42.82 -12.81
N GLU A 149 5.96 43.03 -12.98
CA GLU A 149 6.79 43.84 -12.06
C GLU A 149 6.26 45.27 -11.94
#